data_AF-A0A9D7DBW2-F1
#
_entry.id   AF-A0A9D7DBW2-F1
#
_cell.length_a   1.000
_cell.length_b   1.000
_cell.length_c   1.000
_cell.angle_alpha   90.00
_cell.angle_beta   90.00
_cell.angle_gamma   90.00
#
_symmetry.space_group_name_H-M   'P 1'
#
loop_
_entity.id
_entity.type
_entity.pdbx_description
1 polymer ?
#
loop_
_entity_poly.entity_id
_entity_poly.type
_entity_poly.pdbx_seq_one_letter_code
_entity_poly.pdbx_strand_id
1 'polypeptide(L)'
;MHGHRGCRGLLPENTLPAFLKATELGADYLELDVVISGDGQVVVSHEPWMSHRLCLQPNGDSIAEAVERSFNLFKMSVREIQTFDCGRLEQADFPMQEPKRAYKPLLREWWKRRTNMP
;
A
#
# COMPACT_ATOMS: atom_id res chain seq x y z
N MET A 1 11.92 16.52 7.13
CA MET A 1 11.41 15.25 7.71
C MET A 1 10.77 14.44 6.60
N HIS A 2 11.05 13.13 6.53
CA HIS A 2 10.54 12.25 5.47
C HIS A 2 9.48 11.32 6.06
N GLY A 3 8.30 11.27 5.44
CA GLY A 3 7.27 10.29 5.75
C GLY A 3 7.57 8.97 5.04
N HIS A 4 8.18 8.02 5.75
CA HIS A 4 8.53 6.69 5.22
C HIS A 4 7.25 5.87 4.92
N ARG A 5 7.06 5.55 3.64
CA ARG A 5 5.86 4.93 3.06
C ARG A 5 4.59 5.68 3.44
N GLY A 6 4.68 7.01 3.46
CA GLY A 6 3.71 7.89 4.11
C GLY A 6 3.99 8.00 5.60
N CYS A 7 3.24 7.26 6.41
CA CYS A 7 3.45 7.25 7.86
C CYS A 7 3.21 5.84 8.41
N ARG A 8 3.99 4.86 7.93
CA ARG A 8 3.77 3.42 8.22
C ARG A 8 3.60 3.04 9.69
N GLY A 9 4.12 3.85 10.62
CA GLY A 9 3.95 3.63 12.06
C GLY A 9 2.58 4.03 12.60
N LEU A 10 1.77 4.76 11.83
CA LEU A 10 0.45 5.29 12.21
C LEU A 10 -0.67 4.76 11.31
N LEU A 11 -0.42 4.60 10.01
CA LEU A 11 -1.39 4.08 9.04
C LEU A 11 -0.74 3.05 8.11
N PRO A 12 -1.53 2.17 7.45
CA PRO A 12 -1.00 1.15 6.55
C PRO A 12 -0.08 1.74 5.49
N GLU A 13 1.09 1.14 5.34
CA GLU A 13 2.17 1.66 4.50
C GLU A 13 1.79 1.78 3.02
N ASN A 14 2.34 2.78 2.34
CA ASN A 14 2.18 2.95 0.90
C ASN A 14 0.71 3.08 0.44
N THR A 15 -0.17 3.59 1.32
CA THR A 15 -1.59 3.81 1.04
C THR A 15 -1.95 5.29 0.96
N LEU A 16 -3.03 5.62 0.24
CA LEU A 16 -3.51 7.00 0.16
C LEU A 16 -3.81 7.62 1.54
N PRO A 17 -4.44 6.93 2.51
CA PRO A 17 -4.59 7.44 3.87
C PRO A 17 -3.26 7.77 4.56
N ALA A 18 -2.24 6.92 4.43
CA ALA A 18 -0.94 7.17 5.03
C ALA A 18 -0.25 8.40 4.42
N PHE A 19 -0.35 8.57 3.10
CA PHE A 19 0.19 9.77 2.43
C PHE A 19 -0.51 11.05 2.87
N LEU A 20 -1.85 11.04 2.94
CA LEU A 20 -2.63 12.19 3.41
C LEU A 20 -2.25 12.56 4.84
N LYS A 21 -2.19 11.57 5.74
CA LYS A 21 -1.86 11.80 7.14
C LYS A 21 -0.42 12.31 7.30
N ALA A 22 0.54 11.80 6.54
CA ALA A 22 1.91 12.30 6.57
C ALA A 22 1.98 13.77 6.13
N THR A 23 1.23 14.16 5.10
CA THR A 23 1.11 15.58 4.69
C THR A 23 0.47 16.43 5.78
N GLU A 24 -0.61 15.97 6.41
CA GLU A 24 -1.28 16.67 7.53
C GLU A 24 -0.33 16.88 8.73
N LEU A 25 0.58 15.94 8.96
CA LEU A 25 1.61 16.03 10.01
C LEU A 25 2.79 16.92 9.63
N GLY A 26 2.80 17.51 8.43
CA GLY A 26 3.84 18.44 7.97
C GLY A 26 5.11 17.75 7.45
N ALA A 27 5.01 16.54 6.92
CA ALA A 27 6.16 15.90 6.26
C ALA A 27 6.60 16.71 5.03
N ASP A 28 7.89 17.08 4.98
CA ASP A 28 8.47 17.81 3.83
C ASP A 28 8.55 16.94 2.58
N TYR A 29 8.79 15.63 2.78
CA TYR A 29 8.90 14.64 1.72
C TYR A 29 8.08 13.41 2.07
N LEU A 30 7.39 12.85 1.08
CA LEU A 30 6.80 11.52 1.16
C LEU A 30 7.74 10.54 0.46
N GLU A 31 8.18 9.54 1.20
CA GLU A 31 8.87 8.39 0.63
C GLU A 31 7.83 7.30 0.33
N LEU A 32 8.02 6.61 -0.79
CA LEU A 32 7.16 5.54 -1.27
C LEU A 32 7.96 4.62 -2.20
N ASP A 33 7.45 3.41 -2.37
CA ASP A 33 8.02 2.40 -3.25
C ASP A 33 7.09 2.14 -4.43
N VAL A 34 7.64 1.82 -5.60
CA VAL A 34 6.85 1.51 -6.81
C VAL A 34 7.31 0.23 -7.50
N VAL A 35 6.33 -0.45 -8.10
CA VAL A 35 6.51 -1.62 -8.96
C VAL A 35 5.60 -1.50 -10.18
N ILE A 36 5.77 -2.41 -11.14
CA ILE A 36 4.98 -2.44 -12.38
C ILE A 36 3.99 -3.61 -12.32
N SER A 37 2.73 -3.35 -12.66
CA SER A 37 1.69 -4.38 -12.83
C SER A 37 1.82 -5.12 -14.17
N GLY A 38 1.15 -6.25 -14.31
CA GLY A 38 1.11 -7.03 -15.56
C GLY A 38 0.47 -6.29 -16.75
N ASP A 39 -0.37 -5.29 -16.48
CA ASP A 39 -0.95 -4.37 -17.47
C ASP A 39 -0.18 -3.02 -17.57
N GLY A 40 1.09 -2.99 -17.12
CA GLY A 40 2.04 -1.91 -17.38
C GLY A 40 1.79 -0.62 -16.59
N GLN A 41 1.09 -0.69 -15.46
CA GLN A 41 0.78 0.47 -14.62
C GLN A 41 1.76 0.57 -13.45
N VAL A 42 2.02 1.79 -12.99
CA VAL A 42 2.88 2.04 -11.82
C VAL A 42 2.06 1.92 -10.54
N VAL A 43 2.30 0.84 -9.80
CA VAL A 43 1.63 0.51 -8.53
C VAL A 43 2.54 0.89 -7.37
N VAL A 44 1.98 1.51 -6.33
CA VAL A 44 2.70 1.80 -5.10
C VAL A 44 2.73 0.55 -4.21
N SER A 45 3.92 -0.01 -4.02
CA SER A 45 4.16 -1.22 -3.24
C SER A 45 5.65 -1.38 -2.99
N HIS A 46 6.03 -1.83 -1.79
CA HIS A 46 7.42 -2.16 -1.49
C HIS A 46 7.84 -3.48 -2.13
N GLU A 47 7.05 -4.53 -1.95
CA GLU A 47 7.29 -5.83 -2.58
C GLU A 47 6.66 -5.89 -3.98
N PRO A 48 7.29 -6.60 -4.94
CA PRO A 48 6.67 -6.95 -6.21
C PRO A 48 5.68 -8.13 -6.12
N TRP A 49 5.21 -8.48 -4.92
CA TRP A 49 4.17 -9.49 -4.67
C TRP A 49 3.21 -9.04 -3.55
N MET A 50 2.11 -9.77 -3.35
CA MET A 50 1.23 -9.57 -2.21
C MET A 50 1.83 -10.22 -0.96
N SER A 51 2.44 -9.42 -0.09
CA SER A 51 3.05 -9.87 1.16
C SER A 51 2.01 -10.46 2.13
N HIS A 52 2.30 -11.65 2.66
CA HIS A 52 1.45 -12.29 3.68
C HIS A 52 1.34 -11.49 4.97
N ARG A 53 2.35 -10.65 5.26
CA ARG A 53 2.37 -9.81 6.44
C ARG A 53 1.39 -8.65 6.36
N LEU A 54 1.11 -8.18 5.15
CA LEU A 54 0.38 -6.93 4.92
C LEU A 54 -1.01 -7.15 4.33
N CYS A 55 -1.17 -8.18 3.50
CA CYS A 55 -2.32 -8.33 2.63
C CYS A 55 -3.19 -9.57 2.92
N LEU A 56 -4.50 -9.36 2.83
CA LEU A 56 -5.53 -10.38 2.73
C LEU A 56 -5.96 -10.56 1.28
N GLN A 57 -6.34 -11.78 0.94
CA GLN A 57 -6.94 -12.13 -0.33
C GLN A 57 -8.31 -11.46 -0.52
N PRO A 58 -8.86 -11.40 -1.75
CA PRO A 58 -10.15 -10.73 -2.02
C PRO A 58 -11.34 -11.32 -1.25
N ASN A 59 -11.26 -12.59 -0.87
CA ASN A 59 -12.25 -13.28 -0.05
C ASN A 59 -12.09 -13.03 1.46
N GLY A 60 -11.04 -12.33 1.89
CA GLY A 60 -10.73 -12.02 3.28
C GLY A 60 -9.74 -12.97 3.94
N ASP A 61 -9.31 -14.04 3.27
CA ASP A 61 -8.37 -15.01 3.83
C ASP A 61 -6.95 -14.44 3.89
N SER A 62 -6.18 -14.86 4.88
CA SER A 62 -4.75 -14.60 4.93
C SER A 62 -4.02 -15.27 3.75
N ILE A 63 -2.95 -14.64 3.29
CA ILE A 63 -2.00 -15.26 2.36
C ILE A 63 -1.02 -16.09 3.21
N ALA A 64 -0.66 -17.30 2.77
CA ALA A 64 0.40 -18.06 3.43
C ALA A 64 1.78 -17.63 2.90
N GLU A 65 2.78 -17.52 3.78
CA GLU A 65 4.15 -17.11 3.41
C GLU A 65 4.73 -17.97 2.28
N ALA A 66 4.48 -19.28 2.30
CA ALA A 66 4.97 -20.22 1.28
C ALA A 66 4.47 -19.91 -0.14
N VAL A 67 3.35 -19.18 -0.28
CA VAL A 67 2.72 -18.89 -1.57
C VAL A 67 2.66 -17.40 -1.90
N GLU A 68 3.12 -16.49 -1.02
CA GLU A 68 2.97 -15.05 -1.26
C GLU A 68 3.58 -14.60 -2.60
N ARG A 69 4.70 -15.22 -3.01
CA ARG A 69 5.41 -14.90 -4.25
C ARG A 69 4.66 -15.35 -5.50
N SER A 70 3.66 -16.22 -5.40
CA SER A 70 2.79 -16.55 -6.54
C SER A 70 1.84 -15.40 -6.88
N PHE A 71 1.51 -14.54 -5.91
CA PHE A 71 0.78 -13.29 -6.11
C PHE A 71 1.70 -12.17 -6.61
N ASN A 72 2.42 -12.44 -7.70
CA ASN A 72 3.38 -11.53 -8.31
C ASN A 72 2.65 -10.39 -9.04
N LEU A 73 2.88 -9.14 -8.63
CA LEU A 73 2.20 -7.96 -9.19
C LEU A 73 2.50 -7.78 -10.68
N PHE A 74 3.68 -8.14 -11.16
CA PHE A 74 4.04 -8.06 -12.58
C PHE A 74 3.29 -9.08 -13.45
N LYS A 75 2.56 -10.03 -12.84
CA LYS A 75 1.69 -10.98 -13.53
C LYS A 75 0.19 -10.69 -13.32
N MET A 76 -0.15 -9.63 -12.61
CA MET A 76 -1.52 -9.27 -12.25
C MET A 76 -1.91 -7.92 -12.85
N SER A 77 -3.15 -7.79 -13.32
CA SER A 77 -3.71 -6.50 -13.68
C SER A 77 -3.91 -5.62 -12.43
N VAL A 78 -3.95 -4.30 -12.61
CA VAL A 78 -4.28 -3.39 -11.50
C VAL A 78 -5.64 -3.71 -10.90
N ARG A 79 -6.61 -4.09 -11.74
CA ARG A 79 -7.94 -4.46 -11.28
C ARG A 79 -7.89 -5.62 -10.29
N GLU A 80 -7.07 -6.62 -10.55
CA GLU A 80 -6.86 -7.75 -9.61
C GLU A 80 -6.11 -7.28 -8.37
N ILE A 81 -5.01 -6.54 -8.53
CA ILE A 81 -4.20 -6.02 -7.42
C ILE A 81 -5.06 -5.24 -6.42
N GLN A 82 -5.97 -4.39 -6.91
CA GLN A 82 -6.81 -3.52 -6.07
C GLN A 82 -7.95 -4.26 -5.34
N THR A 83 -8.15 -5.55 -5.60
CA THR A 83 -9.13 -6.37 -4.86
C THR A 83 -8.61 -6.88 -3.52
N PHE A 84 -7.28 -6.91 -3.34
CA PHE A 84 -6.63 -7.30 -2.09
C PHE A 84 -6.77 -6.20 -1.05
N ASP A 85 -6.81 -6.61 0.22
CA ASP A 85 -6.81 -5.69 1.35
C ASP A 85 -5.45 -5.72 2.05
N CYS A 86 -4.68 -4.67 1.87
CA CYS A 86 -3.33 -4.51 2.38
C CYS A 86 -3.24 -3.50 3.54
N GLY A 87 -4.30 -3.35 4.33
CA GLY A 87 -4.24 -2.44 5.48
C GLY A 87 -4.99 -2.86 6.74
N ARG A 88 -5.75 -3.95 6.72
CA ARG A 88 -6.45 -4.46 7.92
C ARG A 88 -5.64 -5.44 8.78
N LEU A 89 -4.49 -5.92 8.31
CA LEU A 89 -3.62 -6.78 9.11
C LEU A 89 -2.82 -5.96 10.13
N GLU A 90 -2.95 -6.30 11.40
CA GLU A 90 -2.17 -5.71 12.48
C GLU A 90 -0.67 -5.99 12.29
N GLN A 91 0.16 -4.97 12.53
CA GLN A 91 1.60 -5.06 12.41
C GLN A 91 2.24 -5.05 13.80
N ALA A 92 2.81 -6.19 14.23
CA ALA A 92 3.48 -6.29 15.52
C ALA A 92 4.63 -5.27 15.69
N ASP A 93 5.32 -4.94 14.60
CA ASP A 93 6.41 -3.96 14.57
C ASP A 93 5.90 -2.50 14.66
N PHE A 94 4.60 -2.26 14.48
CA PHE A 94 3.96 -0.94 14.50
C PHE A 94 2.71 -0.95 15.39
N PRO A 95 2.86 -1.03 16.73
CA PRO A 95 1.73 -1.18 17.65
C PRO A 95 0.78 0.04 17.67
N MET A 96 1.22 1.19 17.17
CA MET A 96 0.41 2.41 17.05
C MET A 96 -0.25 2.56 15.67
N GLN A 97 -0.01 1.62 14.74
CA GLN A 97 -0.64 1.66 13.43
C GLN A 97 -2.13 1.34 13.57
N GLU A 98 -2.99 2.22 13.05
CA GLU A 98 -4.43 1.98 12.99
C GLU A 98 -4.76 1.10 11.77
N PRO A 99 -5.23 -0.15 11.94
CA PRO A 99 -5.61 -1.00 10.82
C PRO A 99 -6.80 -0.40 10.07
N LYS A 100 -6.67 -0.27 8.75
CA LYS A 100 -7.69 0.34 7.90
C LYS A 100 -7.70 -0.32 6.54
N ARG A 101 -8.90 -0.66 6.05
CA ARG A 101 -9.05 -1.24 4.72
C ARG A 101 -8.39 -0.34 3.68
N ALA A 102 -7.42 -0.89 2.96
CA ALA A 102 -6.70 -0.19 1.92
C ALA A 102 -6.20 -1.18 0.88
N TYR A 103 -6.10 -0.73 -0.36
CA TYR A 103 -5.49 -1.47 -1.45
C TYR A 103 -4.16 -0.81 -1.84
N LYS A 104 -3.34 -1.50 -2.63
CA LYS A 104 -2.12 -0.93 -3.23
C LYS A 104 -2.50 0.06 -4.34
N PRO A 105 -2.35 1.38 -4.14
CA PRO A 105 -2.86 2.38 -5.07
C PRO A 105 -1.94 2.51 -6.29
N LEU A 106 -2.44 3.14 -7.35
CA LEU A 106 -1.56 3.60 -8.42
C LEU A 106 -0.83 4.87 -8.02
N LEU A 107 0.40 5.05 -8.51
CA LEU A 107 1.13 6.31 -8.30
C LEU A 107 0.34 7.52 -8.81
N ARG A 108 -0.36 7.37 -9.94
CA ARG A 108 -1.23 8.41 -10.50
C ARG A 108 -2.43 8.77 -9.62
N GLU A 109 -2.91 7.85 -8.78
CA GLU A 109 -4.02 8.15 -7.86
C GLU A 109 -3.57 9.11 -6.77
N TRP A 110 -2.38 8.88 -6.21
CA TRP A 110 -1.78 9.82 -5.27
C TRP A 110 -1.58 11.19 -5.92
N TRP A 111 -1.02 11.23 -7.14
CA TRP A 111 -0.80 12.49 -7.85
C TRP A 111 -2.09 13.29 -8.05
N LYS A 112 -3.14 12.64 -8.56
CA LYS A 112 -4.47 13.26 -8.77
C LYS A 112 -5.08 13.77 -7.46
N ARG A 113 -4.87 13.04 -6.36
CA ARG A 113 -5.43 13.42 -5.06
C ARG A 113 -4.71 14.61 -4.47
N ARG A 114 -3.38 14.66 -4.60
CA ARG A 114 -2.55 15.80 -4.19
C ARG A 114 -2.91 17.09 -4.94
N THR A 115 -3.14 17.03 -6.24
CA THR A 115 -3.51 18.22 -7.04
C THR A 115 -4.89 18.80 -6.68
N ASN A 116 -5.71 18.04 -5.95
CA ASN A 116 -7.05 18.46 -5.51
C ASN A 116 -7.08 18.82 -4.01
N MET A 117 -5.92 18.88 -3.33
CA MET A 117 -5.85 19.39 -1.95
C MET A 117 -5.81 20.93 -2.00
N PRO A 118 -6.58 21.61 -1.12
CA PRO A 118 -6.62 23.07 -1.05
C PRO A 118 -5.30 23.68 -0.58
#